data_AF-A0A6M1YK80-F1
#
_entry.id   AF-A0A6M1YK80-F1
#
_cell.length_a   1.000
_cell.length_b   1.000
_cell.length_c   1.000
_cell.angle_alpha   90.00
_cell.angle_beta   90.00
_cell.angle_gamma   90.00
#
_symmetry.space_group_name_H-M   'P 1'
#
loop_
_entity.id
_entity.type
_entity.pdbx_description
1 polymer ?
#
loop_
_entity_poly.entity_id
_entity_poly.type
_entity_poly.pdbx_seq_one_letter_code
_entity_poly.pdbx_strand_id
1 'polypeptide(L)'
;MKFWLLTASILVAIVPFVLKADLTKTLLFSNKGYAKQIEVKTYILTQEQVAQLFKEPNKEPIQWTVNELNKSDKNYFIVRVKNLGDLHAWGVLSCKARTVHKPFKIPIITIKDQFCDNIICFSGVVIAEATNSSYPDITYEWSELYTK
;
A
#
# COMPACT_ATOMS: atom_id res chain seq x y z
N MET A 1 -32.71 -43.52 12.20
CA MET A 1 -31.27 -43.42 11.82
C MET A 1 -31.14 -42.28 10.81
N LYS A 2 -30.80 -41.07 11.24
CA LYS A 2 -29.43 -40.49 11.23
C LYS A 2 -28.75 -40.52 9.84
N PHE A 3 -29.26 -39.74 8.88
CA PHE A 3 -28.58 -39.50 7.59
C PHE A 3 -28.37 -38.02 7.24
N TRP A 4 -28.79 -37.10 8.12
CA TRP A 4 -28.74 -35.64 7.88
C TRP A 4 -27.54 -34.91 8.53
N LEU A 5 -26.66 -35.62 9.23
CA LEU A 5 -25.50 -35.05 9.93
C LEU A 5 -24.17 -35.10 9.12
N LEU A 6 -24.14 -35.84 8.01
CA LEU A 6 -22.92 -36.04 7.22
C LEU A 6 -22.68 -34.96 6.16
N THR A 7 -23.74 -34.34 5.62
CA THR A 7 -23.61 -33.29 4.58
C THR A 7 -23.12 -31.95 5.15
N ALA A 8 -23.52 -31.60 6.37
CA ALA A 8 -23.03 -30.38 7.03
C ALA A 8 -21.54 -30.44 7.41
N SER A 9 -21.01 -31.63 7.67
CA SER A 9 -19.63 -31.81 8.14
C SER A 9 -18.58 -31.69 7.01
N ILE A 10 -18.96 -32.01 5.77
CA ILE A 10 -18.05 -31.93 4.61
C ILE A 10 -17.82 -30.47 4.17
N LEU A 11 -18.86 -29.63 4.22
CA LEU A 11 -18.72 -28.20 3.87
C LEU A 11 -17.82 -27.42 4.84
N VAL A 12 -17.86 -27.74 6.14
CA VAL A 12 -17.04 -27.06 7.16
C VAL A 12 -15.56 -27.41 7.03
N ALA A 13 -15.21 -28.59 6.53
CA ALA A 13 -13.82 -29.02 6.34
C ALA A 13 -13.18 -28.46 5.04
N ILE A 14 -13.98 -28.16 4.01
CA ILE A 14 -13.47 -27.64 2.74
C ILE A 14 -13.08 -26.15 2.86
N VAL A 15 -13.85 -25.35 3.61
CA VAL A 15 -13.58 -23.91 3.80
C VAL A 15 -12.15 -23.60 4.30
N PRO A 16 -11.62 -24.23 5.37
CA PRO A 16 -10.26 -23.95 5.83
C PRO A 16 -9.19 -24.45 4.85
N PHE A 17 -9.50 -25.45 4.01
CA PHE A 17 -8.54 -25.99 3.04
C PHE A 17 -8.40 -25.08 1.81
N VAL A 18 -9.53 -24.55 1.30
CA VAL A 18 -9.53 -23.58 0.21
C VAL A 18 -8.81 -22.29 0.62
N LEU A 19 -9.05 -21.80 1.84
CA LEU A 19 -8.37 -20.59 2.36
C LEU A 19 -6.84 -20.77 2.47
N LYS A 20 -6.39 -21.96 2.92
CA LYS A 20 -4.96 -22.27 3.03
C LYS A 20 -4.29 -22.41 1.67
N ALA A 21 -4.97 -23.02 0.70
CA ALA A 21 -4.44 -23.19 -0.66
C ALA A 21 -4.29 -21.85 -1.41
N ASP A 22 -5.18 -20.89 -1.13
CA ASP A 22 -5.10 -19.54 -1.68
C ASP A 22 -3.91 -18.78 -1.09
N LEU A 23 -3.78 -18.77 0.24
CA LEU A 23 -2.64 -18.15 0.94
C LEU A 23 -1.27 -18.73 0.53
N THR A 24 -1.19 -20.05 0.30
CA THR A 24 0.07 -20.67 -0.14
C THR A 24 0.42 -20.34 -1.59
N LYS A 25 -0.56 -20.26 -2.50
CA LYS A 25 -0.31 -19.79 -3.88
C LYS A 25 0.20 -18.35 -3.89
N THR A 26 -0.48 -17.45 -3.17
CA THR A 26 -0.10 -16.03 -3.06
C THR A 26 1.32 -15.85 -2.53
N LEU A 27 1.75 -16.67 -1.56
CA LEU A 27 3.14 -16.67 -1.04
C LEU A 27 4.16 -17.26 -2.03
N LEU A 28 3.82 -18.35 -2.72
CA LEU A 28 4.74 -19.06 -3.62
C LEU A 28 5.04 -18.29 -4.91
N PHE A 29 4.12 -17.46 -5.39
CA PHE A 29 4.31 -16.66 -6.62
C PHE A 29 4.85 -15.26 -6.36
N SER A 30 5.03 -14.86 -5.10
CA SER A 30 5.56 -13.54 -4.74
C SER A 30 7.08 -13.48 -4.97
N ASN A 31 7.51 -12.75 -5.99
CA ASN A 31 8.90 -12.43 -6.27
C ASN A 31 9.38 -11.22 -5.44
N LYS A 32 9.51 -11.41 -4.13
CA LYS A 32 10.00 -10.34 -3.22
C LYS A 32 11.43 -9.88 -3.54
N GLY A 33 12.24 -10.72 -4.19
CA GLY A 33 13.60 -10.36 -4.61
C GLY A 33 13.63 -9.22 -5.63
N TYR A 34 12.58 -9.12 -6.45
CA TYR A 34 12.44 -8.06 -7.45
C TYR A 34 12.12 -6.69 -6.86
N ALA A 35 11.79 -6.60 -5.57
CA ALA A 35 11.51 -5.31 -4.92
C ALA A 35 12.66 -4.30 -5.03
N LYS A 36 13.91 -4.78 -5.16
CA LYS A 36 15.09 -3.92 -5.39
C LYS A 36 15.09 -3.21 -6.75
N GLN A 37 14.32 -3.72 -7.70
CA GLN A 37 14.12 -3.14 -9.03
C GLN A 37 12.91 -2.21 -9.08
N ILE A 38 12.27 -1.93 -7.94
CA ILE A 38 11.12 -1.02 -7.88
C ILE A 38 11.46 0.13 -6.95
N GLU A 39 11.44 1.33 -7.51
CA GLU A 39 11.53 2.57 -6.75
C GLU A 39 10.14 2.91 -6.20
N VAL A 40 10.05 3.05 -4.88
CA VAL A 40 8.84 3.43 -4.17
C VAL A 40 9.12 4.71 -3.41
N LYS A 41 8.29 5.74 -3.62
CA LYS A 41 8.33 7.00 -2.87
C LYS A 41 6.98 7.22 -2.21
N THR A 42 7.00 7.56 -0.93
CA THR A 42 5.78 7.77 -0.15
C THR A 42 5.76 9.15 0.46
N TYR A 43 4.61 9.82 0.39
CA TYR A 43 4.43 11.17 0.91
C TYR A 43 3.07 11.32 1.58
N ILE A 44 2.96 12.29 2.48
CA ILE A 44 1.68 12.87 2.89
C ILE A 44 1.65 14.31 2.41
N LEU A 45 0.74 14.62 1.51
CA LEU A 45 0.66 15.89 0.80
C LEU A 45 -0.69 16.58 1.05
N THR A 46 -0.71 17.92 0.99
CA THR A 46 -1.96 18.67 0.93
C THR A 46 -2.58 18.61 -0.46
N GLN A 47 -3.82 19.09 -0.59
CA GLN A 47 -4.51 19.15 -1.88
C GLN A 47 -3.73 19.97 -2.93
N GLU A 48 -3.11 21.07 -2.52
CA GLU A 48 -2.33 21.97 -3.38
C GLU A 48 -1.07 21.27 -3.90
N GLN A 49 -0.38 20.54 -3.03
CA GLN A 49 0.81 19.78 -3.38
C GLN A 49 0.47 18.62 -4.33
N VAL A 50 -0.66 17.95 -4.13
CA VAL A 50 -1.17 16.95 -5.08
C VAL A 50 -1.48 17.58 -6.43
N ALA A 51 -2.14 18.75 -6.46
CA ALA A 51 -2.41 19.45 -7.71
C ALA A 51 -1.11 19.85 -8.43
N GLN A 52 -0.07 20.24 -7.70
CA GLN A 52 1.25 20.51 -8.28
C GLN A 52 1.90 19.25 -8.84
N LEU A 53 1.78 18.11 -8.14
CA LEU A 53 2.29 16.82 -8.62
C LEU A 53 1.69 16.44 -9.98
N PHE A 54 0.39 16.68 -10.19
CA PHE A 54 -0.25 16.43 -11.49
C PHE A 54 0.22 17.40 -12.59
N LYS A 55 0.56 18.64 -12.25
CA LYS A 55 1.09 19.62 -13.21
C LYS A 55 2.54 19.32 -13.59
N GLU A 56 3.33 18.89 -12.62
CA GLU A 56 4.78 18.68 -12.75
C GLU A 56 5.14 17.26 -12.24
N PRO A 57 4.76 16.18 -12.95
CA PRO A 57 4.89 14.81 -12.45
C PRO A 57 6.34 14.39 -12.16
N ASN A 58 7.31 14.97 -12.85
CA ASN A 58 8.72 14.67 -12.63
C ASN A 58 9.34 15.43 -11.45
N LYS A 59 8.64 16.43 -10.91
CA LYS A 59 9.14 17.21 -9.77
C LYS A 59 8.84 16.47 -8.48
N GLU A 60 9.84 16.32 -7.63
CA GLU A 60 9.65 15.71 -6.33
C GLU A 60 8.84 16.63 -5.41
N PRO A 61 7.78 16.13 -4.77
CA PRO A 61 7.07 16.85 -3.73
C PRO A 61 7.98 17.14 -2.53
N ILE A 62 7.78 18.31 -1.91
CA ILE A 62 8.43 18.65 -0.65
C ILE A 62 7.55 18.14 0.49
N GLN A 63 8.03 17.16 1.25
CA GLN A 63 7.32 16.65 2.41
C GLN A 63 7.26 17.71 3.51
N TRP A 64 6.05 18.14 3.87
CA TRP A 64 5.85 19.08 4.97
C TRP A 64 5.99 18.41 6.33
N THR A 65 6.25 19.25 7.34
CA THR A 65 6.30 18.81 8.74
C THR A 65 4.93 18.37 9.24
N VAL A 66 4.90 17.55 10.30
CA VAL A 66 3.63 17.11 10.91
C VAL A 66 2.78 18.30 11.35
N ASN A 67 3.41 19.34 11.90
CA ASN A 67 2.72 20.55 12.37
C ASN A 67 2.07 21.34 11.22
N GLU A 68 2.68 21.37 10.04
CA GLU A 68 2.11 22.01 8.86
C GLU A 68 0.96 21.17 8.29
N LEU A 69 1.14 19.85 8.22
CA LEU A 69 0.09 18.94 7.73
C LEU A 69 -1.15 18.91 8.64
N ASN A 70 -0.97 19.01 9.95
CA ASN A 70 -2.07 19.08 10.92
C ASN A 70 -2.88 20.38 10.83
N LYS A 71 -2.36 21.43 10.17
CA LYS A 71 -3.10 22.68 9.89
C LYS A 71 -3.93 22.59 8.61
N SER A 72 -3.70 21.58 7.78
CA SER A 72 -4.46 21.35 6.55
C SER A 72 -5.75 20.59 6.85
N ASP A 73 -6.85 21.00 6.22
CA ASP A 73 -8.15 20.33 6.35
C ASP A 73 -8.16 18.94 5.70
N LYS A 74 -7.34 18.74 4.66
CA LYS A 74 -7.27 17.49 3.90
C LYS A 74 -5.83 17.14 3.56
N ASN A 75 -5.48 15.90 3.86
CA ASN A 75 -4.18 15.34 3.55
C ASN A 75 -4.37 14.07 2.72
N TYR A 76 -3.41 13.81 1.85
CA TYR A 76 -3.42 12.70 0.92
C TYR A 76 -2.14 11.90 1.08
N PHE A 77 -2.30 10.58 1.23
CA PHE A 77 -1.18 9.67 1.15
C PHE A 77 -0.90 9.33 -0.29
N ILE A 78 0.33 9.60 -0.72
CA ILE A 78 0.77 9.40 -2.09
C ILE A 78 1.80 8.29 -2.09
N VAL A 79 1.59 7.30 -2.95
CA VAL A 79 2.59 6.27 -3.27
C VAL A 79 2.92 6.37 -4.73
N ARG A 80 4.17 6.73 -5.01
CA ARG A 80 4.73 6.77 -6.35
C ARG A 80 5.56 5.52 -6.55
N VAL A 81 5.26 4.75 -7.57
CA VAL A 81 6.01 3.52 -7.89
C VAL A 81 6.54 3.58 -9.31
N LYS A 82 7.79 3.16 -9.49
CA LYS A 82 8.47 3.09 -10.78
C LYS A 82 9.28 1.80 -10.85
N ASN A 83 9.16 1.10 -11.97
CA ASN A 83 9.92 -0.09 -12.28
C ASN A 83 11.23 0.32 -12.95
N LEU A 84 12.34 -0.13 -12.40
CA LEU A 84 13.69 0.09 -12.93
C LEU A 84 14.23 -1.16 -13.63
N GLY A 85 13.57 -2.31 -13.46
CA GLY A 85 13.93 -3.55 -14.11
C GLY A 85 13.15 -3.81 -15.41
N ASP A 86 13.35 -5.01 -15.94
CA ASP A 86 12.89 -5.46 -17.26
C ASP A 86 11.61 -6.30 -17.22
N LEU A 87 11.22 -6.83 -16.04
CA LEU A 87 10.02 -7.64 -15.89
C LEU A 87 8.79 -6.75 -15.65
N HIS A 88 7.65 -7.18 -16.17
CA HIS A 88 6.38 -6.56 -15.82
C HIS A 88 6.02 -6.90 -14.36
N ALA A 89 5.75 -5.88 -13.54
CA ALA A 89 5.51 -6.08 -12.11
C ALA A 89 4.16 -5.51 -11.64
N TRP A 90 3.55 -6.17 -10.67
CA TRP A 90 2.30 -5.76 -10.00
C TRP A 90 2.23 -6.37 -8.59
N GLY A 91 1.37 -5.87 -7.71
CA GLY A 91 1.29 -6.42 -6.35
C GLY A 91 0.50 -5.60 -5.37
N VAL A 92 0.75 -5.83 -4.09
CA VAL A 92 0.10 -5.14 -2.97
C VAL A 92 1.16 -4.58 -2.04
N LEU A 93 1.19 -3.26 -1.93
CA LEU A 93 2.06 -2.54 -1.02
C LEU A 93 1.33 -2.30 0.31
N SER A 94 1.89 -2.80 1.40
CA SER A 94 1.42 -2.50 2.75
C SER A 94 2.17 -1.28 3.24
N CYS A 95 1.45 -0.19 3.47
CA CYS A 95 2.01 1.06 3.95
C CYS A 95 1.54 1.33 5.37
N LYS A 96 2.40 1.91 6.20
CA LYS A 96 2.10 2.26 7.59
C LYS A 96 2.64 3.65 7.88
N ALA A 97 1.73 4.55 8.22
CA ALA A 97 2.06 5.80 8.89
C ALA A 97 1.99 5.57 10.40
N ARG A 98 2.91 6.18 11.17
CA ARG A 98 3.03 5.93 12.62
C ARG A 98 1.72 6.13 13.42
N THR A 99 0.83 7.00 12.96
CA THR A 99 -0.48 7.27 13.59
C THR A 99 -1.60 6.32 13.21
N VAL A 100 -1.45 5.58 12.13
CA VAL A 100 -2.50 4.68 11.67
C VAL A 100 -2.21 3.30 12.28
N HIS A 101 -3.08 2.86 13.19
CA HIS A 101 -2.89 1.60 13.92
C HIS A 101 -2.75 0.38 13.00
N LYS A 102 -3.41 0.39 11.83
CA LYS A 102 -3.37 -0.70 10.86
C LYS A 102 -2.67 -0.26 9.59
N PRO A 103 -1.75 -1.07 9.04
CA PRO A 103 -1.23 -0.83 7.70
C PRO A 103 -2.38 -0.81 6.69
N PHE A 104 -2.29 0.09 5.73
CA PHE A 104 -3.22 0.18 4.62
C PHE A 104 -2.60 -0.51 3.41
N LYS A 105 -3.39 -1.37 2.77
CA LYS A 105 -2.97 -2.16 1.61
C LYS A 105 -3.34 -1.42 0.34
N ILE A 106 -2.36 -1.19 -0.52
CA ILE A 106 -2.49 -0.47 -1.78
C ILE A 106 -2.28 -1.47 -2.91
N PRO A 107 -3.34 -1.89 -3.61
CA PRO A 107 -3.20 -2.73 -4.79
C PRO A 107 -2.62 -1.89 -5.94
N ILE A 108 -1.51 -2.36 -6.49
CA ILE A 108 -0.81 -1.73 -7.61
C ILE A 108 -0.94 -2.68 -8.80
N ILE A 109 -1.82 -2.32 -9.73
CA ILE A 109 -2.23 -3.16 -10.85
C ILE A 109 -1.09 -3.31 -11.88
N THR A 110 -0.27 -2.27 -12.04
CA THR A 110 0.83 -2.24 -13.00
C THR A 110 1.90 -1.25 -12.56
N ILE A 111 3.16 -1.67 -12.62
CA ILE A 111 4.33 -0.83 -12.33
C ILE A 111 5.07 -0.61 -13.64
N LYS A 112 5.11 0.65 -14.08
CA LYS A 112 5.70 1.07 -15.35
C LYS A 112 7.10 1.63 -15.15
N ASP A 113 7.80 1.88 -16.25
CA ASP A 113 9.09 2.58 -16.32
C ASP A 113 9.00 4.07 -15.95
N GLN A 114 7.79 4.60 -15.78
CA GLN A 114 7.49 5.94 -15.28
C GLN A 114 6.77 5.85 -13.93
N PHE A 115 6.85 6.91 -13.12
CA PHE A 115 6.14 6.96 -11.85
C PHE A 115 4.62 6.86 -12.06
N CYS A 116 4.02 5.84 -11.46
CA CYS A 116 2.58 5.72 -11.29
C CYS A 116 2.21 6.19 -9.88
N ASP A 117 1.32 7.18 -9.78
CA ASP A 117 0.92 7.78 -8.51
C ASP A 117 -0.40 7.17 -8.02
N ASN A 118 -0.38 6.56 -6.84
CA ASN A 118 -1.55 6.08 -6.12
C ASN A 118 -1.88 7.07 -5.01
N ILE A 119 -3.12 7.56 -4.98
CA ILE A 119 -3.55 8.64 -4.10
C ILE A 119 -4.67 8.13 -3.19
N ILE A 120 -4.45 8.24 -1.88
CA ILE A 120 -5.41 7.83 -0.86
C ILE A 120 -5.74 9.07 -0.01
N CYS A 121 -7.02 9.38 0.13
CA CYS A 121 -7.46 10.49 0.96
C CYS A 121 -7.41 10.10 2.44
N PHE A 122 -6.68 10.88 3.25
CA PHE A 122 -6.72 10.83 4.71
C PHE A 122 -7.52 12.03 5.23
N SER A 123 -8.85 11.96 5.09
CA SER A 123 -9.73 12.94 5.72
C SER A 123 -9.93 12.59 7.19
N GLY A 124 -9.69 13.54 8.10
CA GLY A 124 -10.00 13.41 9.53
C GLY A 124 -9.04 12.54 10.35
N VAL A 125 -7.87 12.18 9.80
CA VAL A 125 -6.83 11.43 10.53
C VAL A 125 -5.72 12.39 10.97
N VAL A 126 -5.48 12.48 12.27
CA VAL A 126 -4.33 13.24 12.82
C VAL A 126 -3.03 12.54 12.44
N ILE A 127 -2.08 13.28 11.86
CA ILE A 127 -0.86 12.70 11.28
C ILE A 127 0.21 12.42 12.35
N ALA A 128 0.17 13.11 13.51
CA ALA A 128 0.71 12.69 14.83
C ALA A 128 0.27 13.66 15.94
N GLU A 129 0.16 13.16 17.18
CA GLU A 129 0.36 14.02 18.37
C GLU A 129 1.81 14.50 18.34
N ALA A 130 2.01 15.80 18.50
CA ALA A 130 3.29 16.52 18.35
C ALA A 130 4.38 16.06 19.33
N THR A 131 4.87 14.83 19.17
CA THR A 131 5.90 14.24 20.00
C THR A 131 7.02 13.69 19.11
N ASN A 132 8.08 14.50 19.03
CA ASN A 132 9.47 14.15 18.70
C ASN A 132 9.90 13.91 17.24
N SER A 133 9.03 13.94 16.23
CA SER A 133 9.46 13.90 14.81
C SER A 133 9.05 15.16 14.06
N SER A 134 9.99 15.78 13.35
CA SER A 134 9.72 16.93 12.48
C SER A 134 8.91 16.55 11.24
N TYR A 135 9.06 15.33 10.73
CA TYR A 135 8.40 14.85 9.51
C TYR A 135 7.56 13.59 9.77
N PRO A 136 6.52 13.33 8.94
CA PRO A 136 5.75 12.11 9.07
C PRO A 136 6.61 10.87 8.83
N ASP A 137 6.50 9.92 9.75
CA ASP A 137 7.19 8.63 9.66
C ASP A 137 6.30 7.64 8.88
N ILE A 138 6.75 7.32 7.67
CA ILE A 138 6.05 6.46 6.71
C ILE A 138 6.96 5.28 6.39
N THR A 139 6.44 4.08 6.60
CA THR A 139 7.10 2.82 6.25
C THR A 139 6.24 2.06 5.26
N TYR A 140 6.89 1.21 4.46
CA TYR A 140 6.19 0.34 3.52
C TYR A 140 6.88 -1.01 3.41
N GLU A 141 6.11 -2.02 3.03
CA GLU A 141 6.59 -3.35 2.68
C GLU A 141 5.71 -3.95 1.59
N TRP A 142 6.31 -4.73 0.69
CA TRP A 142 5.54 -5.52 -0.26
C TRP A 142 4.91 -6.71 0.47
N SER A 143 3.57 -6.69 0.61
CA SER A 143 2.82 -7.88 1.01
C SER A 143 2.95 -8.95 -0.07
N GLU A 144 2.75 -8.52 -1.31
CA GLU A 144 2.74 -9.34 -2.50
C GLU A 144 3.41 -8.57 -3.63
N LEU A 145 4.33 -9.21 -4.35
CA LEU A 145 4.95 -8.64 -5.53
C LEU A 145 5.12 -9.73 -6.58
N TYR A 146 4.49 -9.57 -7.72
CA TYR A 146 4.50 -10.53 -8.81
C TYR A 146 5.23 -9.94 -10.00
N THR A 147 5.86 -10.82 -10.79
CA THR A 147 6.60 -10.43 -12.00
C THR A 147 6.32 -11.39 -13.13
N LYS A 148 6.36 -10.92 -14.38
CA LYS A 148 6.28 -11.73 -15.60
C LYS A 148 7.23 -11.21 -16.67
#